data_AF-A0AA37HIC9-F1
#
_entry.id   AF-A0AA37HIC9-F1
#
_cell.length_a   1.000
_cell.length_b   1.000
_cell.length_c   1.000
_cell.angle_alpha   90.00
_cell.angle_beta   90.00
_cell.angle_gamma   90.00
#
_symmetry.space_group_name_H-M   'P 1'
#
loop_
_entity.id
_entity.type
_entity.pdbx_description
1 polymer ?
#
loop_
_entity_poly.entity_id
_entity_poly.type
_entity_poly.pdbx_seq_one_letter_code
_entity_poly.pdbx_strand_id
1 'polypeptide(L)'
;MPRRRPAHVPSARWRDLVPDPITAEHWREALVFMASVVESYGEVYAPVLEEVERRYEAALRAERPRDRARRILETYTRAGDPKAIR
;
A
#
# COMPACT_ATOMS: atom_id res chain seq x y z
N MET A 1 2.46 -57.85 -1.66
CA MET A 1 1.88 -56.58 -2.12
C MET A 1 2.10 -55.50 -1.04
N PRO A 2 3.12 -54.62 -1.13
CA PRO A 2 3.32 -53.58 -0.13
C PRO A 2 2.39 -52.40 -0.43
N ARG A 3 1.53 -52.05 0.55
CA ARG A 3 0.68 -50.86 0.49
C ARG A 3 1.58 -49.62 0.56
N ARG A 4 1.63 -48.83 -0.52
CA ARG A 4 2.30 -47.53 -0.53
C ARG A 4 1.62 -46.62 0.50
N ARG A 5 2.35 -46.17 1.52
CA ARG A 5 1.92 -45.05 2.38
C ARG A 5 1.71 -43.82 1.49
N PRO A 6 0.64 -43.03 1.67
CA PRO A 6 0.53 -41.75 0.98
C PRO A 6 1.72 -40.88 1.43
N ALA A 7 2.36 -40.24 0.46
CA ALA A 7 3.40 -39.26 0.72
C ALA A 7 2.83 -38.19 1.64
N HIS A 8 3.49 -37.95 2.78
CA HIS A 8 3.19 -36.81 3.63
C HIS A 8 3.56 -35.56 2.83
N VAL A 9 2.58 -34.96 2.15
CA VAL A 9 2.74 -33.64 1.53
C VAL A 9 3.00 -32.68 2.69
N PRO A 10 4.18 -32.04 2.79
CA PRO A 10 4.40 -31.02 3.80
C PRO A 10 3.34 -29.95 3.56
N SER A 11 2.56 -29.62 4.59
CA SER A 11 1.68 -28.46 4.63
C SER A 11 2.54 -27.19 4.60
N ALA A 12 3.19 -26.95 3.47
CA ALA A 12 4.00 -25.77 3.23
C ALA A 12 3.07 -24.55 3.26
N ARG A 13 3.01 -23.92 4.44
CA ARG A 13 3.10 -22.46 4.65
C ARG A 13 2.32 -21.57 3.69
N TRP A 14 1.08 -21.92 3.34
CA TRP A 14 0.17 -21.00 2.66
C TRP A 14 -0.04 -19.68 3.43
N ARG A 15 0.22 -19.67 4.75
CA ARG A 15 0.18 -18.47 5.59
C ARG A 15 1.32 -17.48 5.32
N ASP A 16 2.43 -17.93 4.75
CA ASP A 16 3.61 -17.07 4.48
C ASP A 16 3.48 -16.36 3.12
N LEU A 17 2.41 -16.62 2.35
CA LEU A 17 2.13 -16.00 1.05
C LEU A 17 1.06 -14.91 1.13
N VAL A 18 0.58 -14.54 2.33
CA VAL A 18 -0.31 -13.38 2.47
C VAL A 18 0.55 -12.16 2.15
N PRO A 19 0.32 -11.46 1.03
CA PRO A 19 1.06 -10.25 0.74
C PRO A 19 0.83 -9.27 1.90
N ASP A 20 1.86 -8.53 2.27
CA ASP A 20 1.70 -7.49 3.28
C ASP A 20 0.49 -6.61 2.93
N PRO A 21 -0.34 -6.23 3.92
CA PRO A 21 -1.51 -5.42 3.67
C PRO A 21 -1.11 -4.12 2.96
N ILE A 22 -1.81 -3.78 1.88
CA ILE A 22 -1.54 -2.56 1.12
C ILE A 22 -1.85 -1.36 2.02
N THR A 23 -0.82 -0.60 2.37
CA THR A 23 -0.91 0.57 3.23
C THR A 23 -1.35 1.80 2.44
N ALA A 24 -1.74 2.87 3.15
CA ALA A 24 -2.00 4.16 2.53
C ALA A 24 -0.76 4.73 1.79
N GLU A 25 0.46 4.36 2.21
CA GLU A 25 1.69 4.79 1.53
C GLU A 25 1.84 4.10 0.16
N HIS A 26 1.59 2.79 0.08
CA HIS A 26 1.58 2.08 -1.21
C HIS A 26 0.57 2.69 -2.19
N TRP A 27 -0.62 3.09 -1.70
CA TRP A 27 -1.61 3.78 -2.52
C TRP A 27 -1.16 5.18 -2.97
N ARG A 28 -0.41 5.91 -2.12
CA ARG A 28 0.19 7.19 -2.52
C ARG A 28 1.23 7.00 -3.61
N GLU A 29 2.11 6.02 -3.49
CA GLU A 29 3.12 5.71 -4.51
C GLU A 29 2.47 5.31 -5.83
N ALA A 30 1.42 4.48 -5.77
CA ALA A 30 0.63 4.11 -6.95
C ALA A 30 -0.05 5.32 -7.60
N LEU A 31 -0.54 6.27 -6.80
CA LEU A 31 -1.14 7.51 -7.29
C LEU A 31 -0.12 8.35 -8.07
N VAL A 32 1.09 8.54 -7.52
CA VAL A 32 2.18 9.26 -8.18
C VAL A 32 2.56 8.58 -9.50
N PHE A 33 2.68 7.25 -9.49
CA PHE A 33 2.96 6.47 -10.69
C PHE A 33 1.87 6.66 -11.75
N MET A 34 0.60 6.52 -11.40
CA MET A 34 -0.51 6.67 -12.36
C MET A 34 -0.62 8.10 -12.92
N ALA A 35 -0.34 9.12 -12.10
CA ALA A 35 -0.28 10.50 -12.58
C ALA A 35 0.82 10.64 -13.65
N SER A 36 2.00 10.04 -13.44
CA SER A 36 3.08 10.05 -14.44
C SER A 36 2.70 9.35 -15.75
N VAL A 37 1.89 8.28 -15.66
CA VAL A 37 1.39 7.55 -16.84
C VAL A 37 0.40 8.41 -17.62
N VAL A 38 -0.55 9.08 -16.95
CA VAL A 38 -1.50 9.96 -17.63
C VAL A 38 -0.78 11.13 -18.31
N GLU A 39 0.19 11.76 -17.65
CA GLU A 39 1.01 12.81 -18.24
C GLU A 39 1.79 12.33 -19.47
N SER A 40 2.36 11.11 -19.41
CA SER A 40 3.23 10.59 -20.47
C SER A 40 2.47 10.00 -21.66
N TYR A 41 1.31 9.38 -21.42
CA TYR A 41 0.60 8.56 -22.40
C TYR A 41 -0.85 9.01 -22.66
N GLY A 42 -1.30 10.08 -21.99
CA GLY A 42 -2.57 10.74 -22.23
C GLY A 42 -3.76 10.20 -21.44
N GLU A 43 -4.92 10.80 -21.68
CA GLU A 43 -6.15 10.64 -20.90
C GLU A 43 -6.77 9.24 -20.93
N VAL A 44 -6.30 8.35 -21.82
CA VAL A 44 -6.79 6.95 -21.87
C VAL A 44 -6.61 6.22 -20.54
N TYR A 45 -5.64 6.64 -19.72
CA TYR A 45 -5.37 6.10 -18.38
C TYR A 45 -6.08 6.85 -17.25
N ALA A 46 -6.80 7.94 -17.53
CA ALA A 46 -7.52 8.71 -16.51
C ALA A 46 -8.48 7.86 -15.65
N PRO A 47 -9.27 6.91 -16.22
CA PRO A 47 -10.14 6.06 -15.38
C PRO A 47 -9.38 5.20 -14.37
N VAL A 48 -8.14 4.83 -14.68
CA VAL A 48 -7.28 4.05 -13.77
C VAL A 48 -6.74 4.96 -12.67
N LEU A 49 -6.33 6.19 -13.01
CA LEU A 49 -5.93 7.20 -12.03
C LEU A 49 -7.04 7.47 -11.02
N GLU A 50 -8.27 7.69 -11.49
CA GLU A 50 -9.45 7.93 -10.64
C GLU A 50 -9.74 6.76 -9.68
N GLU A 51 -9.56 5.51 -10.12
CA GLU A 51 -9.73 4.35 -9.23
C GLU A 51 -8.65 4.32 -8.16
N VAL A 52 -7.40 4.65 -8.49
CA VAL A 52 -6.31 4.72 -7.52
C VAL A 52 -6.54 5.84 -6.50
N GLU A 53 -7.04 7.01 -6.92
CA GLU A 53 -7.46 8.10 -6.03
C GLU A 53 -8.51 7.64 -5.02
N ARG A 54 -9.58 6.96 -5.49
CA ARG A 54 -10.63 6.41 -4.62
C ARG A 54 -10.07 5.44 -3.58
N ARG A 55 -9.15 4.56 -3.98
CA ARG A 55 -8.53 3.58 -3.07
C ARG A 55 -7.62 4.24 -2.05
N TYR A 56 -6.86 5.25 -2.46
CA TYR A 56 -6.05 6.05 -1.55
C TYR A 56 -6.91 6.78 -0.52
N GLU A 57 -8.00 7.41 -0.93
CA GLU A 57 -8.94 8.04 0.01
C GLU A 57 -9.55 7.05 0.99
N ALA A 58 -9.97 5.87 0.51
CA ALA A 58 -10.50 4.81 1.37
C ALA A 58 -9.45 4.35 2.40
N ALA A 59 -8.19 4.17 1.97
CA ALA A 59 -7.09 3.82 2.85
C ALA A 59 -6.82 4.90 3.90
N LEU A 60 -6.86 6.18 3.50
CA LEU A 60 -6.74 7.29 4.45
C LEU A 60 -7.87 7.29 5.47
N ARG A 61 -9.12 7.03 5.06
CA ARG A 61 -10.28 7.00 5.99
C ARG A 61 -10.24 5.80 6.94
N ALA A 62 -9.70 4.67 6.50
CA ALA A 62 -9.56 3.47 7.32
C ALA A 62 -8.46 3.62 8.40
N GLU A 63 -7.56 4.56 8.24
CA GLU A 63 -6.49 4.83 9.19
C GLU A 63 -6.99 5.56 10.43
N ARG A 64 -6.58 5.09 11.62
CA ARG A 64 -6.99 5.73 12.87
C ARG A 64 -6.40 7.14 12.96
N PRO A 65 -7.12 8.13 13.52
CA PRO A 65 -6.62 9.51 13.64
C PRO A 65 -5.24 9.62 14.32
N ARG A 66 -4.95 8.74 15.28
CA ARG A 66 -3.65 8.68 15.98
C ARG A 66 -2.51 8.23 15.06
N ASP A 67 -2.76 7.24 14.21
CA ASP A 67 -1.77 6.74 13.27
C ASP A 67 -1.47 7.79 12.18
N ARG A 68 -2.52 8.47 11.71
CA ARG A 68 -2.39 9.62 10.83
C ARG A 68 -1.56 10.75 11.45
N ALA A 69 -1.85 11.13 12.70
CA ALA A 69 -1.13 12.18 13.41
C ALA A 69 0.35 11.81 13.61
N ARG A 70 0.64 10.56 14.02
CA ARG A 70 2.01 10.06 14.15
C ARG A 70 2.77 10.14 12.83
N ARG A 71 2.20 9.67 11.72
CA ARG A 71 2.84 9.71 10.41
C ARG A 71 3.12 11.15 9.95
N ILE A 72 2.19 12.08 10.16
CA ILE A 72 2.43 13.50 9.85
C ILE A 72 3.66 14.00 10.62
N LEU A 73 3.73 13.76 11.94
CA LEU A 73 4.87 14.16 12.76
C LEU A 73 6.19 13.51 12.29
N GLU A 74 6.15 12.24 11.90
CA GLU A 74 7.30 11.51 11.34
C GLU A 74 7.76 12.13 10.01
N THR A 75 6.84 12.50 9.10
CA THR A 75 7.18 13.19 7.84
C THR A 75 7.87 14.54 8.11
N TYR A 76 7.36 15.34 9.05
CA TYR A 76 7.95 16.63 9.38
C TYR A 76 9.31 16.51 10.09
N THR A 77 9.52 15.47 10.89
CA THR A 77 10.83 15.21 11.52
C THR A 77 11.86 14.66 10.54
N ARG A 78 11.44 13.84 9.56
CA ARG A 78 12.34 13.32 8.51
C ARG A 78 12.75 14.37 7.47
N ALA A 79 11.90 15.37 7.23
CA ALA A 79 12.15 16.46 6.29
C ALA A 79 13.08 17.56 6.83
N GLY A 80 13.49 17.50 8.10
CA GLY A 80 14.60 18.31 8.63
C GLY A 80 14.31 19.80 8.84
N ASP A 81 13.05 20.22 9.01
CA ASP A 81 12.75 21.62 9.34
C ASP A 81 12.18 21.75 10.77
N PRO A 82 13.00 22.12 11.77
CA PRO A 82 12.56 22.31 13.15
C PRO A 82 11.81 23.64 13.36
N LYS A 83 10.95 24.04 12.41
CA LYS A 83 10.22 25.32 12.43
C LYS A 83 8.71 25.17 12.46
N ALA A 84 8.20 24.31 13.33
CA ALA A 84 6.85 24.44 13.88
C ALA A 84 6.85 23.63 15.17
N ILE A 85 7.12 24.23 16.33
CA ILE A 85 6.12 24.88 17.18
C ILE A 85 6.86 25.89 18.06
N ARG A 86 6.44 27.16 18.03
CA ARG A 86 6.68 28.13 19.10
C ARG A 86 5.34 28.72 19.51
#